data_AF-A0A1F8R5L9-F1
#
_entry.id   AF-A0A1F8R5L9-F1
#
_cell.length_a   1.000
_cell.length_b   1.000
_cell.length_c   1.000
_cell.angle_alpha   90.00
_cell.angle_beta   90.00
_cell.angle_gamma   90.00
#
_symmetry.space_group_name_H-M   'P 1'
#
loop_
_entity.id
_entity.type
_entity.pdbx_description
1 polymer ?
#
loop_
_entity_poly.entity_id
_entity_poly.type
_entity_poly.pdbx_seq_one_letter_code
_entity_poly.pdbx_strand_id
1 'polypeptide(L)'
;MTAANQQLRQAQQATDAAGQTETAIKKMLTDTASARQEFRHISGGQNDFAANLKLVTDALPAQARFTSVDVADRQITVKGTAASVFNVVDYVAALEALHKYAEVRIVSMDDNKGNAVVTPGTEVIFTVAISRRA
;
A
#
# COMPACT_ATOMS: atom_id res chain seq x y z
N MET A 1 -3.39 -25.57 59.50
CA MET A 1 -4.13 -25.38 58.23
C MET A 1 -3.44 -24.31 57.35
N THR A 2 -2.14 -24.44 57.07
CA THR A 2 -1.35 -23.35 56.45
C THR A 2 -0.57 -23.78 55.20
N ALA A 3 -0.01 -25.00 55.18
CA ALA A 3 0.75 -25.50 54.02
C ALA A 3 -0.13 -25.77 52.78
N ALA A 4 -1.29 -26.41 52.96
CA ALA A 4 -2.19 -26.72 51.85
C ALA A 4 -2.76 -25.45 51.16
N ASN A 5 -3.08 -24.41 51.93
CA ASN A 5 -3.55 -23.13 51.41
C ASN A 5 -2.43 -22.35 50.69
N GLN A 6 -1.17 -22.49 51.11
CA GLN A 6 -0.03 -21.91 50.40
C GLN A 6 0.26 -22.63 49.09
N GLN A 7 0.20 -23.97 49.07
CA GLN A 7 0.38 -24.76 47.85
C GLN A 7 -0.70 -24.48 46.80
N LEU A 8 -1.96 -24.35 47.21
CA LEU A 8 -3.05 -23.98 46.31
C LEU A 8 -2.86 -22.60 45.68
N ARG A 9 -2.42 -21.60 46.47
CA ARG A 9 -2.13 -20.25 45.95
C ARG A 9 -0.96 -20.24 44.97
N GLN A 10 0.10 -20.99 45.25
CA GLN A 10 1.24 -21.12 44.33
C GLN A 10 0.84 -21.82 43.03
N ALA A 11 0.03 -22.87 43.10
CA ALA A 11 -0.49 -23.56 41.92
C ALA A 11 -1.36 -22.63 41.05
N GLN A 12 -2.21 -21.81 41.68
CA GLN A 12 -3.04 -20.82 40.98
C GLN A 12 -2.17 -19.76 40.27
N GLN A 13 -1.19 -19.20 40.97
CA GLN A 13 -0.26 -18.22 40.38
C GLN A 13 0.53 -18.79 39.20
N ALA A 14 0.99 -20.04 39.31
CA ALA A 14 1.68 -20.72 38.21
C ALA A 14 0.76 -20.95 37.01
N THR A 15 -0.51 -21.28 37.24
CA THR A 15 -1.52 -21.49 36.20
C THR A 15 -1.83 -20.17 35.48
N ASP A 16 -1.99 -19.08 36.23
CA ASP A 16 -2.25 -17.74 35.66
C ASP A 16 -1.05 -17.26 34.83
N ALA A 17 0.17 -17.45 35.33
CA ALA A 17 1.40 -17.12 34.61
C ALA A 17 1.55 -17.95 33.32
N ALA A 18 1.20 -19.24 33.35
CA ALA A 18 1.21 -20.10 32.17
C ALA A 18 0.20 -19.62 31.13
N GLY A 19 -1.04 -19.28 31.54
CA GLY A 19 -2.07 -18.76 30.63
C GLY A 19 -1.71 -17.43 29.98
N GLN A 20 -1.06 -16.53 30.72
CA GLN A 20 -0.53 -15.27 30.17
C GLN A 20 0.60 -15.53 29.16
N THR A 21 1.48 -16.48 29.45
CA THR A 21 2.57 -16.87 28.56
C THR A 21 2.04 -17.47 27.27
N GLU A 22 1.05 -18.36 27.33
CA GLU A 22 0.41 -18.94 26.14
C GLU A 22 -0.26 -17.87 25.26
N THR A 23 -0.92 -16.89 25.90
CA THR A 23 -1.56 -15.79 25.17
C THR A 23 -0.52 -14.93 24.45
N ALA A 24 0.60 -14.63 25.11
CA ALA A 24 1.71 -13.92 24.49
C ALA A 24 2.31 -14.70 23.30
N ILE A 25 2.50 -16.02 23.44
CA ILE A 25 3.00 -16.89 22.36
C ILE A 25 2.04 -16.90 21.18
N LYS A 26 0.73 -17.03 21.41
CA LYS A 26 -0.29 -16.97 20.35
C LYS A 26 -0.25 -15.64 19.61
N LYS A 27 -0.12 -14.53 20.33
CA LYS A 27 0.00 -13.20 19.73
C LYS A 27 1.26 -13.09 18.87
N MET A 28 2.42 -13.51 19.40
CA MET A 28 3.69 -13.51 18.65
C MET A 28 3.62 -14.37 17.38
N LEU A 29 2.96 -15.53 17.42
CA LEU A 29 2.77 -16.38 16.24
C LEU A 29 1.92 -15.70 15.17
N THR A 30 0.82 -15.05 15.57
CA THR A 30 -0.03 -14.27 14.67
C THR A 30 0.74 -13.10 14.06
N ASP A 31 1.44 -12.32 14.87
CA ASP A 31 2.21 -11.16 14.40
C ASP A 31 3.33 -11.60 13.43
N THR A 32 4.01 -12.71 13.73
CA THR A 32 5.05 -13.29 12.87
C THR A 32 4.47 -13.82 11.55
N ALA A 33 3.28 -14.42 11.57
CA ALA A 33 2.60 -14.90 10.37
C ALA A 33 2.21 -13.73 9.44
N SER A 34 1.66 -12.64 10.01
CA SER A 34 1.35 -11.41 9.28
C SER A 34 2.60 -10.78 8.67
N ALA A 35 3.68 -10.63 9.46
CA ALA A 35 4.95 -10.08 8.97
C ALA A 35 5.57 -10.95 7.86
N ARG A 36 5.51 -12.28 7.96
CA ARG A 36 5.96 -13.19 6.90
C ARG A 36 5.08 -13.14 5.65
N GLN A 37 3.79 -12.83 5.79
CA GLN A 37 2.90 -12.67 4.66
C GLN A 37 3.23 -11.37 3.92
N GLU A 38 3.35 -10.24 4.62
CA GLU A 38 3.79 -8.96 4.05
C GLU A 38 5.17 -9.07 3.39
N PHE A 39 6.13 -9.70 4.06
CA PHE A 39 7.46 -9.90 3.50
C PHE A 39 7.41 -10.76 2.23
N ARG A 40 6.58 -11.81 2.17
CA ARG A 40 6.39 -12.61 0.95
C ARG A 40 5.70 -11.83 -0.18
N HIS A 41 4.82 -10.88 0.12
CA HIS A 41 4.27 -9.97 -0.90
C HIS A 41 5.34 -9.03 -1.48
N ILE A 42 6.35 -8.66 -0.69
CA ILE A 42 7.46 -7.79 -1.12
C ILE A 42 8.58 -8.58 -1.81
N SER A 43 8.89 -9.79 -1.33
CA SER A 43 10.06 -10.60 -1.74
C SER A 43 9.72 -11.77 -2.67
N GLY A 44 8.45 -12.12 -2.83
CA GLY A 44 7.99 -13.22 -3.66
C GLY A 44 7.91 -12.81 -5.13
N GLY A 45 8.74 -13.43 -5.98
CA GLY A 45 9.00 -13.10 -7.39
C GLY A 45 7.85 -13.18 -8.40
N GLN A 46 6.60 -12.97 -8.01
CA GLN A 46 5.48 -12.71 -8.92
C GLN A 46 5.05 -11.24 -8.95
N ASN A 47 5.48 -10.44 -7.98
CA ASN A 47 5.13 -9.04 -7.88
C ASN A 47 6.43 -8.26 -7.65
N ASP A 48 7.19 -8.00 -8.71
CA ASP A 48 8.41 -7.19 -8.64
C ASP A 48 8.02 -5.74 -8.35
N PHE A 49 7.72 -5.49 -7.07
CA PHE A 49 7.29 -4.20 -6.55
C PHE A 49 8.26 -3.10 -6.96
N ALA A 50 9.57 -3.39 -6.91
CA ALA A 50 10.60 -2.44 -7.30
C ALA A 50 10.56 -2.14 -8.81
N ALA A 51 10.43 -3.16 -9.68
CA ALA A 51 10.31 -2.94 -11.11
C ALA A 51 9.00 -2.22 -11.49
N ASN A 52 7.88 -2.58 -10.85
CA ASN A 52 6.59 -1.93 -11.06
C ASN A 52 6.64 -0.46 -10.64
N LEU A 53 7.18 -0.17 -9.45
CA LEU A 53 7.35 1.19 -8.97
C LEU A 53 8.25 1.98 -9.92
N LYS A 54 9.38 1.39 -10.36
CA LYS A 54 10.28 2.01 -11.33
C LYS A 54 9.58 2.36 -12.65
N LEU A 55 8.84 1.43 -13.24
CA LEU A 55 8.14 1.67 -14.51
C LEU A 55 7.11 2.79 -14.40
N VAL A 56 6.36 2.81 -13.30
CA VAL A 56 5.37 3.84 -13.03
C VAL A 56 6.04 5.20 -12.79
N THR A 57 7.16 5.24 -12.08
CA THR A 57 7.86 6.49 -11.80
C THR A 57 8.64 7.03 -12.99
N ASP A 58 9.23 6.17 -13.82
CA ASP A 58 10.00 6.57 -15.00
C ASP A 58 9.10 7.19 -16.09
N ALA A 59 7.81 6.84 -16.12
CA ALA A 59 6.84 7.42 -17.04
C ALA A 59 6.36 8.82 -16.61
N LEU A 60 6.67 9.28 -15.39
CA LEU A 60 6.16 10.54 -14.86
C LEU A 60 6.77 11.75 -15.59
N PRO A 61 5.95 12.68 -16.12
CA PRO A 61 6.46 13.90 -16.71
C PRO A 61 7.07 14.83 -15.66
N ALA A 62 8.08 15.62 -16.05
CA ALA A 62 8.83 16.49 -15.14
C ALA A 62 7.99 17.51 -14.37
N GLN A 63 6.80 17.85 -14.90
CA GLN A 63 5.85 18.79 -14.30
C GLN A 63 4.75 18.09 -13.46
N ALA A 64 4.96 16.84 -13.08
CA ALA A 64 4.09 16.08 -12.18
C ALA A 64 4.87 15.47 -11.02
N ARG A 65 4.17 15.18 -9.92
CA ARG A 65 4.73 14.59 -8.69
C ARG A 65 3.75 13.59 -8.10
N PHE A 66 4.27 12.51 -7.54
CA PHE A 66 3.44 11.56 -6.79
C PHE A 66 3.22 11.99 -5.35
N THR A 67 2.02 11.78 -4.86
CA THR A 67 1.66 11.87 -3.43
C THR A 67 1.53 10.49 -2.81
N SER A 68 1.10 9.49 -3.59
CA SER A 68 0.96 8.11 -3.13
C SER A 68 1.02 7.13 -4.30
N VAL A 69 1.67 6.00 -4.10
CA VAL A 69 1.63 4.84 -5.02
C VAL A 69 1.29 3.61 -4.19
N ASP A 70 0.20 2.95 -4.55
CA ASP A 70 -0.25 1.70 -3.94
C ASP A 70 -0.14 0.57 -4.96
N VAL A 71 0.54 -0.51 -4.60
CA VAL A 71 0.83 -1.64 -5.49
C VAL A 71 0.19 -2.90 -4.90
N ALA A 72 -1.01 -3.21 -5.37
CA ALA A 72 -1.74 -4.43 -5.02
C ALA A 72 -1.64 -5.46 -6.15
N ASP A 73 -1.77 -6.76 -5.86
CA ASP A 73 -1.43 -7.88 -6.77
C ASP A 73 -1.88 -7.77 -8.23
N ARG A 74 -3.01 -7.10 -8.52
CA ARG A 74 -3.53 -6.91 -9.88
C ARG A 74 -3.62 -5.46 -10.34
N GLN A 75 -3.36 -4.51 -9.46
CA GLN A 75 -3.60 -3.10 -9.73
C GLN A 75 -2.57 -2.22 -9.04
N ILE A 76 -2.08 -1.23 -9.78
CA ILE A 76 -1.29 -0.13 -9.22
C ILE A 76 -2.18 1.11 -9.23
N THR A 77 -2.31 1.78 -8.08
CA THR A 77 -3.03 3.05 -7.95
C THR A 77 -2.04 4.16 -7.66
N VAL A 78 -2.09 5.20 -8.47
CA VAL A 78 -1.15 6.31 -8.42
C VAL A 78 -1.94 7.58 -8.14
N LYS A 79 -1.54 8.33 -7.11
CA LYS A 79 -2.05 9.65 -6.80
C LYS A 79 -0.94 10.67 -6.93
N GLY A 80 -1.26 11.86 -7.43
CA GLY A 80 -0.27 12.89 -7.64
C GLY A 80 -0.86 14.26 -7.91
N THR A 81 0.04 15.21 -8.12
CA THR A 81 -0.27 16.55 -8.62
C THR A 81 0.47 16.79 -9.93
N ALA A 82 -0.15 17.55 -10.84
CA ALA A 82 0.43 17.92 -12.12
C ALA A 82 0.16 19.39 -12.44
N ALA A 83 1.04 20.02 -13.22
CA ALA A 83 0.88 21.43 -13.60
C ALA A 83 -0.34 21.70 -14.50
N SER A 84 -0.88 20.66 -15.17
CA SER A 84 -2.08 20.74 -16.00
C SER A 84 -2.69 19.36 -16.24
N VAL A 85 -3.95 19.34 -16.71
CA VAL A 85 -4.64 18.12 -17.16
C VAL A 85 -3.86 17.42 -18.28
N PHE A 86 -3.23 18.19 -19.19
CA PHE A 86 -2.44 17.63 -20.28
C PHE A 86 -1.26 16.81 -19.76
N ASN A 87 -0.61 17.23 -18.68
CA ASN A 87 0.47 16.44 -18.08
C ASN A 87 -0.03 15.10 -17.51
N VAL A 88 -1.28 15.03 -17.02
CA VAL A 88 -1.88 13.78 -16.56
C VAL A 88 -2.19 12.85 -17.74
N VAL A 89 -2.68 13.41 -18.85
CA VAL A 89 -2.92 12.67 -20.09
C VAL A 89 -1.62 12.15 -20.68
N ASP A 90 -0.58 12.97 -20.76
CA ASP A 90 0.75 12.57 -21.24
C ASP A 90 1.33 11.43 -20.40
N TYR A 91 1.15 11.50 -19.08
CA TYR A 91 1.55 10.43 -18.17
C TYR A 91 0.84 9.11 -18.46
N VAL A 92 -0.49 9.14 -18.65
CA VAL A 92 -1.26 7.94 -19.01
C VAL A 92 -0.83 7.39 -20.36
N ALA A 93 -0.66 8.25 -21.37
CA ALA A 93 -0.20 7.84 -22.69
C ALA A 93 1.19 7.18 -22.63
N ALA A 94 2.10 7.72 -21.82
CA ALA A 94 3.42 7.14 -21.59
C ALA A 94 3.34 5.74 -20.96
N LEU A 95 2.45 5.54 -19.99
CA LEU A 95 2.22 4.22 -19.37
C LEU A 95 1.62 3.21 -20.35
N GLU A 96 0.68 3.63 -21.19
CA GLU A 96 0.08 2.77 -22.23
C GLU A 96 1.10 2.35 -23.29
N ALA A 97 2.00 3.26 -23.67
CA ALA A 97 3.07 3.01 -24.64
C ALA A 97 4.09 1.95 -24.18
N LEU A 98 4.17 1.65 -22.88
CA LEU A 98 5.01 0.57 -22.36
C LEU A 98 4.49 -0.82 -22.77
N HIS A 99 3.21 -0.96 -23.12
CA HIS A 99 2.54 -2.22 -23.44
C HIS A 99 2.69 -3.33 -22.38
N LYS A 100 3.06 -2.96 -21.14
CA LYS A 100 3.23 -3.87 -20.00
C LYS A 100 1.93 -4.11 -19.23
N TYR A 101 1.00 -3.16 -19.30
CA TYR A 101 -0.24 -3.18 -18.54
C TYR A 101 -1.41 -3.69 -19.38
N ALA A 102 -2.44 -4.18 -18.71
CA ALA A 102 -3.69 -4.59 -19.36
C ALA A 102 -4.55 -3.35 -19.68
N GLU A 103 -4.57 -2.38 -18.77
CA GLU A 103 -5.37 -1.17 -18.85
C GLU A 103 -4.69 -0.07 -18.02
N VAL A 104 -4.73 1.17 -18.51
CA VAL A 104 -4.40 2.37 -17.74
C VAL A 104 -5.60 3.29 -17.83
N ARG A 105 -6.11 3.77 -16.70
CA ARG A 105 -7.26 4.67 -16.69
C ARG A 105 -7.10 5.79 -15.67
N ILE A 106 -7.60 6.96 -16.03
CA ILE A 106 -7.74 8.08 -15.11
C ILE A 106 -8.99 7.84 -14.28
N VAL A 107 -8.82 7.68 -12.97
CA VAL A 107 -9.92 7.49 -12.01
C VAL A 107 -10.53 8.82 -11.61
N SER A 108 -9.67 9.82 -11.36
CA SER A 108 -10.12 11.17 -11.03
C SER A 108 -9.10 12.20 -11.50
N MET A 109 -9.60 13.36 -11.90
CA MET A 109 -8.83 14.60 -12.04
C MET A 109 -9.66 15.69 -11.40
N ASP A 110 -9.09 16.32 -10.38
CA ASP A 110 -9.70 17.44 -9.68
C ASP A 110 -8.76 18.63 -9.81
N ASP A 111 -9.26 19.69 -10.42
CA ASP A 111 -8.60 20.98 -10.32
C ASP A 111 -8.83 21.44 -8.89
N ASN A 112 -7.79 21.84 -8.17
CA ASN A 112 -7.82 22.07 -6.72
C ASN A 112 -8.73 23.24 -6.26
N LYS A 113 -9.71 23.64 -7.07
CA LYS A 113 -10.78 24.60 -6.80
C LYS A 113 -12.05 24.07 -7.45
N GLY A 114 -13.07 23.76 -6.66
CA GLY A 114 -14.41 23.37 -7.12
C GLY A 114 -15.19 24.47 -7.86
N ASN A 115 -14.56 25.14 -8.83
CA ASN A 115 -15.15 26.14 -9.71
C ASN A 115 -14.41 26.13 -11.06
N ALA A 116 -15.19 26.14 -12.14
CA ALA A 116 -14.85 25.92 -13.54
C ALA A 116 -13.88 26.95 -14.20
N VAL A 117 -12.89 27.47 -13.47
CA VAL A 117 -11.90 28.41 -14.00
C VAL A 117 -10.50 27.84 -13.77
N VAL A 118 -9.99 27.14 -14.78
CA VAL A 118 -8.61 26.66 -14.85
C VAL A 118 -7.71 27.90 -14.86
N THR A 119 -7.18 28.28 -13.71
CA THR A 119 -6.24 29.40 -13.60
C THR A 119 -4.84 28.87 -13.91
N PRO A 120 -4.08 29.45 -14.85
CA PRO A 120 -2.70 29.05 -15.11
C PRO A 120 -1.89 29.04 -13.81
N GLY A 121 -1.27 27.89 -13.47
CA GLY A 121 -0.54 27.69 -12.22
C GLY A 121 -1.32 26.98 -11.11
N THR A 122 -2.56 26.53 -11.36
CA THR A 122 -3.28 25.65 -10.42
C THR A 122 -2.89 24.21 -10.68
N GLU A 123 -2.34 23.53 -9.68
CA GLU A 123 -2.03 22.11 -9.78
C GLU A 123 -3.31 21.26 -9.87
N VAL A 124 -3.29 20.26 -10.74
CA VAL A 124 -4.33 19.25 -10.92
C VAL A 124 -4.00 18.06 -10.03
N ILE A 125 -4.92 17.70 -9.14
CA ILE A 125 -4.83 16.46 -8.36
C ILE A 125 -5.36 15.33 -9.21
N PHE A 126 -4.59 14.26 -9.37
CA PHE A 126 -5.01 13.11 -10.17
C PHE A 126 -4.93 11.79 -9.41
N THR A 127 -5.79 10.87 -9.83
CA THR A 127 -5.69 9.44 -9.50
C THR A 127 -5.71 8.62 -10.79
N VAL A 128 -4.71 7.77 -10.99
CA VAL A 128 -4.61 6.84 -12.12
C VAL A 128 -4.61 5.40 -11.57
N ALA A 129 -5.37 4.53 -12.22
CA ALA A 129 -5.40 3.10 -11.96
C ALA A 129 -4.77 2.35 -13.13
N ILE A 130 -3.89 1.40 -12.81
CA ILE A 130 -3.13 0.61 -13.77
C ILE A 130 -3.42 -0.87 -13.49
N SER A 131 -4.14 -1.53 -14.38
CA SER A 131 -4.46 -2.96 -14.28
C SER A 131 -3.32 -3.78 -14.87
N ARG A 132 -2.86 -4.80 -14.16
CA ARG A 132 -1.77 -5.68 -14.61
C ARG A 132 -2.31 -6.81 -15.48
N ARG A 133 -1.50 -7.25 -16.45
CA ARG A 133 -1.78 -8.47 -17.21
C ARG A 133 -1.62 -9.67 -16.28
N ALA A 134 -2.58 -10.58 -16.33
CA ALA A 134 -2.56 -11.83 -15.57
C ALA A 134 -1.48 -12.78 -16.08
#